data_AF-A0A936I1K7-F1
#
_entry.id   AF-A0A936I1K7-F1
#
_cell.length_a   1.000
_cell.length_b   1.000
_cell.length_c   1.000
_cell.angle_alpha   90.00
_cell.angle_beta   90.00
_cell.angle_gamma   90.00
#
_symmetry.space_group_name_H-M   'P 1'
#
loop_
_entity.id
_entity.type
_entity.pdbx_description
1 polymer ?
#
loop_
_entity_poly.entity_id
_entity_poly.type
_entity_poly.pdbx_seq_one_letter_code
_entity_poly.pdbx_strand_id
1 'polypeptide(L)'
;MAPVAILASGVALTVIAVEATASGTVWLLSRASDGATASLRFSGQATASTAIAAGTVLSVTVVAAGWLLSAAGEVICLIPNALGESLLYNERLR
;
A
#
# COMPACT_ATOMS: atom_id res chain seq x y z
N MET A 1 10.26 2.92 12.36
CA MET A 1 9.53 4.19 12.17
C MET A 1 8.33 3.87 11.30
N ALA A 2 7.11 4.01 11.83
CA ALA A 2 5.91 3.71 11.03
C ALA A 2 5.74 4.76 9.92
N PRO A 3 5.18 4.41 8.75
CA PRO A 3 4.91 5.34 7.64
C PRO A 3 3.80 6.37 7.93
N VAL A 4 3.49 6.62 9.21
CA VAL A 4 2.49 7.57 9.73
C VAL A 4 2.62 8.97 9.11
N ALA A 5 3.86 9.40 8.85
CA ALA A 5 4.12 10.71 8.25
C ALA A 5 3.50 10.87 6.85
N ILE A 6 3.16 9.77 6.15
CA ILE A 6 2.47 9.77 4.85
C ILE A 6 1.05 9.20 4.90
N LEU A 7 0.80 8.21 5.75
CA LEU A 7 -0.48 7.50 5.80
C LEU A 7 -1.42 8.10 6.85
N ALA A 8 -1.98 9.28 6.57
CA ALA A 8 -3.06 9.84 7.38
C ALA A 8 -4.44 9.45 6.80
N SER A 9 -5.45 9.33 7.67
CA SER A 9 -6.81 8.97 7.26
C SER A 9 -7.40 9.98 6.27
N GLY A 10 -8.14 9.49 5.26
CA GLY A 10 -8.83 10.34 4.29
C GLY A 10 -7.92 10.99 3.25
N VAL A 11 -6.65 10.61 3.21
CA VAL A 11 -5.67 11.13 2.25
C VAL A 11 -5.74 10.35 0.94
N ALA A 12 -5.65 11.08 -0.16
CA ALA A 12 -5.43 10.51 -1.50
C ALA A 12 -3.92 10.43 -1.81
N LEU A 13 -3.48 9.25 -2.23
CA LEU A 13 -2.13 8.99 -2.73
C LEU A 13 -2.20 8.68 -4.22
N THR A 14 -1.33 9.29 -5.01
CA THR A 14 -1.19 8.97 -6.44
C THR A 14 -0.02 8.04 -6.63
N VAL A 15 -0.21 6.93 -7.35
CA VAL A 15 0.88 6.09 -7.83
C VAL A 15 1.62 6.86 -8.91
N ILE A 16 2.86 7.24 -8.64
CA ILE A 16 3.68 7.99 -9.61
C ILE A 16 4.61 7.09 -10.41
N ALA A 17 4.98 5.93 -9.86
CA ALA A 17 5.71 4.90 -10.60
C ALA A 17 5.41 3.50 -10.06
N VAL A 18 5.51 2.51 -10.94
CA VAL A 18 5.47 1.08 -10.62
C VAL A 18 6.71 0.44 -11.21
N GLU A 19 7.56 -0.12 -10.36
CA GLU A 19 8.82 -0.72 -10.74
C GLU A 19 8.78 -2.23 -10.48
N ALA A 20 9.01 -3.03 -11.52
CA ALA A 20 9.23 -4.46 -11.37
C ALA A 20 10.68 -4.71 -10.94
N THR A 21 10.86 -5.61 -9.97
CA THR A 21 12.16 -6.00 -9.43
C THR A 21 12.30 -7.52 -9.44
N ALA A 22 13.53 -8.00 -9.29
CA ALA A 22 13.78 -9.44 -9.17
C ALA A 22 13.02 -10.10 -8.00
N SER A 23 12.70 -9.33 -6.94
CA SER A 23 12.06 -9.84 -5.72
C SER A 23 10.55 -9.53 -5.62
N GLY A 24 9.97 -8.80 -6.57
CA GLY A 24 8.57 -8.36 -6.56
C GLY A 24 8.34 -7.00 -7.20
N THR A 25 7.46 -6.16 -6.66
CA THR A 25 7.12 -4.84 -7.23
C THR A 25 7.31 -3.73 -6.20
N VAL A 26 7.75 -2.56 -6.65
CA VAL A 26 7.82 -1.34 -5.84
C VAL A 26 6.87 -0.30 -6.41
N TRP A 27 5.99 0.25 -5.57
CA TRP A 27 5.17 1.40 -5.92
C TRP A 27 5.75 2.64 -5.30
N LEU A 28 5.94 3.67 -6.11
CA LEU A 28 6.24 5.01 -5.63
C LEU A 28 4.94 5.81 -5.59
N LEU A 29 4.64 6.35 -4.42
CA LEU A 29 3.42 7.09 -4.13
C LEU A 29 3.78 8.55 -3.84
N SER A 30 2.90 9.46 -4.25
CA SER A 30 2.94 10.87 -3.87
C SER A 30 1.63 11.29 -3.25
N ARG A 31 1.69 12.03 -2.15
CA ARG A 31 0.50 12.57 -1.51
C ARG A 31 -0.04 13.73 -2.34
N ALA A 32 -1.33 13.67 -2.66
CA ALA A 32 -1.96 14.70 -3.49
C ALA A 32 -1.93 16.11 -2.87
N SER A 33 -1.86 16.22 -1.53
CA SER A 33 -1.96 17.51 -0.84
C SER A 33 -0.64 18.28 -0.73
N ASP A 34 0.48 17.59 -0.54
CA ASP A 34 1.78 18.22 -0.24
C ASP A 34 2.97 17.64 -1.03
N GLY A 35 2.71 16.64 -1.90
CA GLY A 35 3.74 15.99 -2.70
C GLY A 35 4.68 15.08 -1.90
N ALA A 36 4.41 14.80 -0.61
CA ALA A 36 5.23 13.89 0.18
C ALA A 36 5.25 12.50 -0.46
N THR A 37 6.44 11.90 -0.60
CA THR A 37 6.61 10.64 -1.31
C THR A 37 6.95 9.47 -0.39
N ALA A 38 6.38 8.30 -0.70
CA ALA A 38 6.68 7.04 -0.03
C ALA A 38 6.83 5.93 -1.06
N SER A 39 7.61 4.90 -0.70
CA SER A 39 7.68 3.67 -1.48
C SER A 39 7.05 2.51 -0.72
N LEU A 40 6.28 1.68 -1.42
CA LEU A 40 5.75 0.43 -0.91
C LEU A 40 6.38 -0.72 -1.69
N ARG A 41 6.90 -1.71 -0.97
CA ARG A 41 7.55 -2.88 -1.55
C ARG A 41 6.68 -4.10 -1.31
N PHE A 42 6.38 -4.81 -2.39
CA PHE A 42 5.58 -6.02 -2.38
C PHE A 42 6.50 -7.19 -2.72
N SER A 43 6.48 -8.24 -1.91
CA SER A 43 7.21 -9.48 -2.16
C SER A 43 6.40 -10.40 -3.08
N GLY A 44 7.06 -10.98 -4.08
CA GLY A 44 6.43 -11.86 -5.07
C GLY A 44 5.65 -11.12 -6.16
N GLN A 45 5.03 -11.87 -7.08
CA GLN A 45 4.24 -11.35 -8.20
C GLN A 45 2.81 -10.92 -7.79
N ALA A 46 2.52 -10.84 -6.49
CA ALA A 46 1.16 -10.62 -5.97
C ALA A 46 0.53 -9.28 -6.40
N THR A 47 1.35 -8.33 -6.88
CA THR A 47 0.93 -7.05 -7.44
C THR A 47 0.92 -6.99 -8.97
N ALA A 48 1.40 -8.03 -9.66
CA ALA A 48 1.34 -8.06 -11.13
C ALA A 48 -0.08 -8.28 -11.66
N SER A 49 -1.01 -8.78 -10.83
CA SER A 49 -2.41 -9.03 -11.18
C SER A 49 -3.36 -7.88 -10.81
N THR A 50 -2.95 -6.94 -9.96
CA THR A 50 -3.75 -5.76 -9.65
C THR A 50 -3.54 -4.72 -10.76
N ALA A 51 -4.62 -4.18 -11.32
CA ALA A 51 -4.60 -3.20 -12.41
C ALA A 51 -4.09 -1.80 -11.96
N ILE A 52 -3.02 -1.77 -11.17
CA ILE A 52 -2.45 -0.58 -10.57
C ILE A 52 -1.25 -0.13 -11.42
N ALA A 53 -1.41 1.04 -12.04
CA ALA A 53 -0.39 1.68 -12.86
C ALA A 53 -0.13 3.12 -12.38
N ALA A 54 0.91 3.76 -12.93
CA ALA A 54 1.13 5.18 -12.72
C ALA A 54 -0.14 6.00 -13.08
N GLY A 55 -0.46 6.99 -12.25
CA GLY A 55 -1.70 7.77 -12.32
C GLY A 55 -2.87 7.20 -11.50
N THR A 56 -2.77 5.98 -10.98
CA THR A 56 -3.83 5.42 -10.12
C THR A 56 -3.92 6.20 -8.82
N VAL A 57 -5.14 6.58 -8.43
CA VAL A 57 -5.41 7.23 -7.14
C VAL A 57 -5.85 6.19 -6.13
N LEU A 58 -5.20 6.23 -4.96
CA LEU A 58 -5.46 5.36 -3.83
C LEU A 58 -6.04 6.20 -2.68
N SER A 59 -7.06 5.67 -2.01
CA SER A 59 -7.56 6.21 -0.74
C SER A 59 -6.98 5.47 0.45
N VAL A 60 -6.60 6.20 1.49
CA VAL A 60 -6.11 5.64 2.76
C VAL A 60 -7.23 5.58 3.79
N THR A 61 -7.52 4.38 4.30
CA THR A 61 -8.42 4.17 5.45
C THR A 61 -7.61 3.66 6.64
N VAL A 62 -7.70 4.35 7.77
CA VAL A 62 -7.07 3.90 9.03
C VAL A 62 -8.01 2.95 9.74
N VAL A 63 -7.50 1.78 10.12
CA VAL A 63 -8.19 0.77 10.93
C VAL A 63 -7.36 0.45 12.17
N ALA A 64 -7.95 -0.24 13.14
CA ALA A 64 -7.24 -0.59 14.38
C ALA A 64 -5.93 -1.36 14.13
N ALA A 65 -5.92 -2.23 13.12
CA ALA A 65 -4.78 -3.05 12.73
C ALA A 65 -3.78 -2.36 11.77
N GLY A 66 -4.00 -1.11 11.34
CA GLY A 66 -3.09 -0.42 10.42
C GLY A 66 -3.80 0.43 9.37
N TRP A 67 -3.33 0.38 8.13
CA TRP A 67 -3.81 1.21 7.03
C TRP A 67 -4.23 0.36 5.83
N LEU A 68 -5.45 0.57 5.36
CA LEU A 68 -5.95 -0.01 4.11
C LEU A 68 -5.74 0.99 2.97
N LEU A 69 -5.16 0.50 1.88
CA LEU A 69 -5.12 1.20 0.61
C LEU A 69 -6.18 0.62 -0.31
N SER A 70 -7.00 1.50 -0.87
CA SER A 70 -8.07 1.11 -1.79
C SER A 70 -7.98 1.88 -3.10
N ALA A 71 -8.28 1.21 -4.20
CA ALA A 71 -8.43 1.81 -5.53
C ALA A 71 -9.87 1.58 -5.98
N ALA A 72 -10.57 2.61 -6.45
CA ALA A 72 -11.97 2.52 -6.90
C ALA A 72 -12.93 1.81 -5.90
N GLY A 73 -12.67 1.96 -4.59
CA GLY A 73 -13.48 1.34 -3.52
C GLY A 73 -13.09 -0.09 -3.17
N GLU A 74 -12.14 -0.70 -3.88
CA GLU A 74 -11.63 -2.04 -3.60
C GLU A 74 -10.32 -1.98 -2.81
N VAL A 75 -10.25 -2.70 -1.69
CA VAL A 75 -9.04 -2.79 -0.85
C VAL A 75 -8.00 -3.65 -1.55
N ILE A 76 -6.86 -3.06 -1.86
CA ILE A 76 -5.76 -3.73 -2.57
C ILE A 76 -4.58 -4.10 -1.67
N CYS A 77 -4.44 -3.44 -0.52
CA CYS A 77 -3.31 -3.64 0.38
C CYS A 77 -3.67 -3.24 1.82
N LEU A 78 -3.19 -4.05 2.78
CA LEU A 78 -3.09 -3.69 4.18
C LEU A 78 -1.62 -3.44 4.53
N ILE A 79 -1.33 -2.27 5.08
CA ILE A 79 -0.06 -1.97 5.74
C ILE A 79 -0.32 -2.12 7.25
N PRO A 80 0.12 -3.22 7.87
CA PRO A 80 -0.15 -3.46 9.28
C PRO A 80 0.63 -2.49 10.17
N ASN A 81 0.05 -2.13 11.31
CA ASN A 81 0.79 -1.56 12.43
C ASN A 81 1.26 -2.70 13.36
N ALA A 82 1.92 -2.39 14.49
CA ALA A 82 2.42 -3.41 15.41
C ALA A 82 1.32 -4.39 15.90
N LEU A 83 0.08 -3.90 16.09
CA LEU A 83 -1.05 -4.75 16.42
C LEU A 83 -1.43 -5.62 15.22
N GLY A 84 -1.58 -5.06 14.03
CA GLY A 84 -1.86 -5.83 12.82
C GLY A 84 -0.80 -6.90 12.54
N GLU A 85 0.48 -6.58 12.72
CA GLU A 85 1.60 -7.52 12.55
C GLU A 85 1.48 -8.69 13.53
N SER A 86 1.09 -8.43 14.78
CA SER A 86 0.87 -9.49 15.77
C SER A 86 -0.32 -10.41 15.45
N LEU A 87 -1.25 -9.93 14.61
CA LEU A 87 -2.42 -10.68 14.16
C LEU A 87 -2.21 -11.40 12.82
N LEU A 88 -1.10 -11.14 12.12
CA LEU A 88 -0.83 -11.79 10.85
C LEU A 88 -0.56 -13.28 11.08
N TYR A 89 -1.48 -14.10 10.59
CA TYR A 89 -1.30 -15.54 10.48
C TYR A 89 -1.14 -15.91 9.01
N ASN A 90 -0.04 -16.59 8.68
CA ASN A 90 0.19 -17.14 7.35
C ASN A 90 0.32 -18.65 7.46
N GLU A 91 -0.68 -19.36 6.96
CA GLU A 91 -0.62 -20.80 6.78
C GLU A 91 -0.64 -21.11 5.29
N ARG A 92 0.33 -21.91 4.86
CA ARG A 92 0.38 -22.39 3.49
C ARG A 92 -0.56 -23.60 3.38
N LEU A 93 -1.79 -23.34 2.92
CA LEU A 93 -2.73 -24.40 2.58
C LEU A 93 -2.11 -25.26 1.45
N ARG A 94 -2.11 -26.58 1.67
CA ARG A 94 -1.62 -27.58 0.71
C ARG A 94 -2.76 -28.09 -0.17
#